data_AF-A0A374WA09-F1
#
_entry.id   AF-A0A374WA09-F1
#
_cell.length_a   1.000
_cell.length_b   1.000
_cell.length_c   1.000
_cell.angle_alpha   90.00
_cell.angle_beta   90.00
_cell.angle_gamma   90.00
#
_symmetry.space_group_name_H-M   'P 1'
#
loop_
_entity.id
_entity.type
_entity.pdbx_description
1 polymer ?
#
loop_
_entity_poly.entity_id
_entity_poly.type
_entity_poly.pdbx_seq_one_letter_code
_entity_poly.pdbx_strand_id
1 'polypeptide(L)'
;MIMKNLGKIIGLLLITSIFSFVACDNVGEDDPFLKPGEGVVIKDAIYNETFEETLGGFKNYSVSGVDTFAIDYGAAQVSGYVDNVNRENDLWLISPTINLANVDSAYVYFEYIFRYGASLNDISFNVTEDLTSNDPEVWTSLEFDLVSASDWNTWTKPEIDLTAYSGKKIRLAFHYISTTVKAGTWEIKNFAIYKGSIPPMVPEDNPAFDVEEVSIAQIRSMYQGATVKIAGEGKIVGVVISDNVGGNSSSLRNMVIASEDNSTGIMIRCTGNASYTLGDKVEILVKDQSLEQYNGAMQLNNVPLTNIRVIAKNVNIESKKMTVAELVTNIDASESTLVTVNGTITNPNGTTYGSSSKHTTLKITDGASSISSFVASYSSFVNEQIPEGTHEITGIAGINGGPQLNIRNLKDVK
;
A
#
# COMPACT_ATOMS: atom_id res chain seq x y z
N MET A 1 57.40 -65.46 -9.96
CA MET A 1 56.89 -64.34 -10.80
C MET A 1 56.93 -63.08 -9.92
N ILE A 2 58.10 -62.44 -9.82
CA ILE A 2 58.41 -61.08 -10.32
C ILE A 2 57.59 -60.02 -9.55
N MET A 3 58.07 -59.42 -8.45
CA MET A 3 59.04 -58.30 -8.30
C MET A 3 58.84 -57.09 -9.24
N LYS A 4 58.50 -55.92 -8.66
CA LYS A 4 59.12 -54.56 -8.84
C LYS A 4 58.09 -53.49 -8.37
N ASN A 5 58.23 -52.84 -7.22
CA ASN A 5 59.18 -51.81 -6.77
C ASN A 5 59.06 -50.44 -7.48
N LEU A 6 58.59 -49.45 -6.70
CA LEU A 6 58.98 -48.03 -6.57
C LEU A 6 59.37 -47.19 -7.81
N GLY A 7 58.83 -45.95 -7.85
CA GLY A 7 59.45 -44.82 -8.53
C GLY A 7 58.78 -43.44 -8.35
N LYS A 8 59.24 -42.68 -7.32
CA LYS A 8 59.59 -41.23 -7.26
C LYS A 8 58.54 -40.15 -7.63
N ILE A 9 58.11 -39.28 -6.69
CA ILE A 9 58.72 -38.02 -6.15
C ILE A 9 58.64 -36.81 -7.12
N ILE A 10 57.93 -35.76 -6.69
CA ILE A 10 58.15 -34.28 -6.76
C ILE A 10 56.86 -33.68 -6.14
N GLY A 11 56.78 -32.87 -5.08
CA GLY A 11 57.75 -32.00 -4.41
C GLY A 11 57.45 -30.52 -4.72
N LEU A 12 56.49 -29.88 -4.04
CA LEU A 12 56.65 -28.48 -3.59
C LEU A 12 55.62 -28.07 -2.53
N LEU A 13 56.13 -27.73 -1.35
CA LEU A 13 55.47 -27.06 -0.24
C LEU A 13 55.69 -25.54 -0.42
N LEU A 14 54.66 -24.70 -0.27
CA LEU A 14 54.88 -23.29 0.02
C LEU A 14 53.83 -22.78 1.02
N ILE A 15 54.29 -22.60 2.25
CA ILE A 15 53.70 -21.73 3.27
C ILE A 15 54.48 -20.42 3.19
N THR A 16 53.82 -19.29 2.93
CA THR A 16 54.33 -17.97 3.31
C THR A 16 53.19 -17.05 3.71
N SER A 17 53.42 -16.41 4.84
CA SER A 17 52.56 -15.56 5.66
C SER A 17 52.65 -14.07 5.29
N ILE A 18 51.50 -13.40 5.42
CA ILE A 18 51.23 -11.99 5.84
C ILE A 18 51.86 -10.83 5.04
N PHE A 19 50.99 -9.98 4.47
CA PHE A 19 51.07 -8.51 4.61
C PHE A 19 49.66 -7.89 4.41
N SER A 20 49.26 -7.08 5.38
CA SER A 20 48.08 -6.22 5.40
C SER A 20 48.26 -4.97 4.52
N PHE A 21 47.19 -4.54 3.84
CA PHE A 21 47.00 -3.15 3.41
C PHE A 21 45.52 -2.76 3.59
N VAL A 22 45.31 -1.59 4.20
CA VAL A 22 44.01 -0.90 4.35
C VAL A 22 43.87 0.13 3.22
N ALA A 23 42.67 0.14 2.62
CA ALA A 23 41.91 1.17 1.91
C ALA A 23 42.60 2.30 1.12
N CYS A 24 42.14 2.50 -0.13
CA CYS A 24 41.46 3.76 -0.51
C CYS A 24 40.62 3.57 -1.79
N ASP A 25 39.31 3.70 -1.62
CA ASP A 25 38.29 4.34 -2.45
C ASP A 25 38.23 4.11 -3.97
N ASN A 26 37.17 3.38 -4.36
CA ASN A 26 36.11 4.00 -5.17
C ASN A 26 34.78 3.34 -4.80
N VAL A 27 34.19 3.83 -3.70
CA VAL A 27 32.79 3.61 -3.35
C VAL A 27 31.97 4.32 -4.44
N GLY A 28 31.60 3.56 -5.48
CA GLY A 28 30.38 3.86 -6.21
C GLY A 28 29.26 3.58 -5.22
N GLU A 29 28.44 4.60 -4.96
CA GLU A 29 27.33 4.60 -4.02
C GLU A 29 26.64 3.24 -3.91
N ASP A 30 26.55 2.75 -2.67
CA ASP A 30 25.74 1.61 -2.30
C ASP A 30 24.36 1.77 -2.94
N ASP A 31 24.01 0.86 -3.84
CA ASP A 31 22.66 0.74 -4.38
C ASP A 31 21.70 0.44 -3.21
N PRO A 32 20.77 1.36 -2.87
CA PRO A 32 19.81 1.14 -1.80
C PRO A 32 18.56 0.38 -2.28
N PHE A 33 18.58 -0.17 -3.50
CA PHE A 33 17.48 -0.94 -4.06
C PHE A 33 17.88 -2.41 -4.25
N LEU A 34 17.47 -3.21 -3.27
CA LEU A 34 16.93 -4.57 -3.36
C LEU A 34 17.35 -5.41 -4.58
N LYS A 35 17.99 -6.54 -4.30
CA LYS A 35 18.18 -7.59 -5.30
C LYS A 35 16.83 -8.23 -5.65
N PRO A 36 16.60 -8.64 -6.91
CA PRO A 36 15.41 -9.42 -7.28
C PRO A 36 15.34 -10.71 -6.46
N GLY A 37 14.22 -10.94 -5.75
CA GLY A 37 13.97 -12.15 -4.95
C GLY A 37 13.87 -11.97 -3.43
N GLU A 38 13.60 -10.78 -2.90
CA GLU A 38 13.05 -10.66 -1.53
C GLU A 38 11.52 -10.70 -1.62
N GLY A 39 10.95 -11.78 -1.07
CA GLY A 39 9.62 -12.29 -1.41
C GLY A 39 8.46 -11.36 -1.09
N VAL A 40 7.54 -11.21 -2.04
CA VAL A 40 6.20 -10.69 -1.75
C VAL A 40 5.42 -11.80 -1.04
N VAL A 41 5.09 -11.58 0.24
CA VAL A 41 4.22 -12.51 0.97
C VAL A 41 2.76 -12.29 0.55
N ILE A 42 2.30 -13.07 -0.42
CA ILE A 42 0.91 -13.06 -0.89
C ILE A 42 0.04 -13.80 0.15
N LYS A 43 -0.76 -13.04 0.93
CA LYS A 43 -1.72 -13.58 1.91
C LYS A 43 -3.14 -13.46 1.39
N ASP A 44 -3.99 -14.42 1.76
CA ASP A 44 -5.44 -14.40 1.50
C ASP A 44 -5.86 -14.31 0.02
N ALA A 45 -4.95 -14.65 -0.91
CA ALA A 45 -5.26 -14.79 -2.32
C ALA A 45 -6.05 -16.09 -2.59
N ILE A 46 -7.03 -16.02 -3.50
CA ILE A 46 -7.77 -17.17 -4.06
C ILE A 46 -6.79 -18.12 -4.76
N TYR A 47 -5.83 -17.54 -5.48
CA TYR A 47 -4.75 -18.24 -6.15
C TYR A 47 -3.56 -17.29 -6.26
N ASN A 48 -2.35 -17.82 -6.16
CA ASN A 48 -1.13 -17.06 -6.40
C ASN A 48 -0.03 -17.92 -7.02
N GLU A 49 0.90 -17.26 -7.70
CA GLU A 49 2.18 -17.79 -8.16
C GLU A 49 3.20 -16.65 -8.14
N THR A 50 4.30 -16.83 -7.40
CA THR A 50 5.32 -15.78 -7.24
C THR A 50 6.20 -15.66 -8.48
N PHE A 51 6.40 -16.76 -9.20
CA PHE A 51 7.38 -16.90 -10.27
C PHE A 51 8.83 -16.66 -9.84
N GLU A 52 9.11 -16.80 -8.54
CA GLU A 52 10.46 -16.60 -8.00
C GLU A 52 11.37 -17.79 -8.33
N GLU A 53 10.90 -19.01 -8.11
CA GLU A 53 11.69 -20.23 -8.30
C GLU A 53 11.08 -21.17 -9.36
N THR A 54 9.77 -21.10 -9.60
CA THR A 54 9.06 -22.02 -10.51
C THR A 54 7.92 -21.31 -11.22
N LEU A 55 7.43 -21.87 -12.35
CA LEU A 55 6.16 -21.44 -12.97
C LEU A 55 4.93 -22.00 -12.23
N GLY A 56 5.15 -22.80 -11.17
CA GLY A 56 4.18 -23.59 -10.45
C GLY A 56 3.18 -24.29 -11.34
N GLY A 57 1.90 -23.89 -11.21
CA GLY A 57 0.80 -24.49 -11.97
C GLY A 57 0.70 -24.03 -13.43
N PHE A 58 1.41 -22.95 -13.81
CA PHE A 58 1.34 -22.41 -15.16
C PHE A 58 2.10 -23.29 -16.16
N LYS A 59 1.59 -23.34 -17.40
CA LYS A 59 2.15 -24.15 -18.47
C LYS A 59 2.34 -23.35 -19.75
N ASN A 60 3.51 -23.50 -20.35
CA ASN A 60 3.78 -23.01 -21.70
C ASN A 60 2.90 -23.73 -22.72
N TYR A 61 2.36 -22.96 -23.65
CA TYR A 61 1.68 -23.41 -24.86
C TYR A 61 2.15 -22.54 -26.02
N SER A 62 2.81 -23.14 -27.00
CA SER A 62 3.32 -22.44 -28.18
C SER A 62 2.41 -22.74 -29.37
N VAL A 63 1.88 -21.69 -30.00
CA VAL A 63 1.21 -21.74 -31.30
C VAL A 63 2.27 -21.74 -32.40
N SER A 64 3.29 -20.89 -32.26
CA SER A 64 4.48 -20.87 -33.11
C SER A 64 5.70 -20.41 -32.31
N GLY A 65 6.90 -20.63 -32.86
CA GLY A 65 8.16 -20.34 -32.18
C GLY A 65 8.68 -21.51 -31.34
N VAL A 66 9.87 -21.34 -30.76
CA VAL A 66 10.55 -22.37 -29.96
C VAL A 66 10.97 -21.88 -28.58
N ASP A 67 10.88 -20.58 -28.34
CA ASP A 67 11.21 -19.99 -27.05
C ASP A 67 10.08 -20.31 -26.05
N THR A 68 10.32 -20.15 -24.76
CA THR A 68 9.34 -20.45 -23.70
C THR A 68 9.47 -19.47 -22.55
N PHE A 69 8.40 -19.25 -21.80
CA PHE A 69 8.52 -18.64 -20.47
C PHE A 69 9.34 -19.57 -19.58
N ALA A 70 10.34 -19.02 -18.91
CA ALA A 70 11.19 -19.71 -17.95
C ALA A 70 11.48 -18.78 -16.76
N ILE A 71 11.94 -19.36 -15.66
CA ILE A 71 12.34 -18.56 -14.49
C ILE A 71 13.73 -17.99 -14.75
N ASP A 72 13.81 -16.66 -14.70
CA ASP A 72 15.06 -15.92 -14.77
C ASP A 72 14.93 -14.64 -13.92
N TYR A 73 16.00 -14.25 -13.23
CA TYR A 73 16.02 -13.12 -12.28
C TYR A 73 14.84 -13.08 -11.27
N GLY A 74 14.32 -14.24 -10.85
CA GLY A 74 13.19 -14.32 -9.91
C GLY A 74 11.83 -13.93 -10.51
N ALA A 75 11.69 -14.06 -11.83
CA ALA A 75 10.46 -13.78 -12.56
C ALA A 75 10.22 -14.82 -13.66
N ALA A 76 8.97 -14.97 -14.10
CA ALA A 76 8.64 -15.64 -15.34
C ALA A 76 9.01 -14.71 -16.49
N GLN A 77 10.05 -15.07 -17.24
CA GLN A 77 10.57 -14.29 -18.35
C GLN A 77 10.37 -15.01 -19.69
N VAL A 78 10.04 -14.26 -20.74
CA VAL A 78 10.21 -14.68 -22.13
C VAL A 78 10.92 -13.61 -22.95
N SER A 79 11.80 -14.04 -23.85
CA SER A 79 12.40 -13.19 -24.88
C SER A 79 12.52 -13.93 -26.21
N GLY A 80 12.00 -13.33 -27.27
CA GLY A 80 12.29 -13.76 -28.64
C GLY A 80 13.62 -13.22 -29.16
N TYR A 81 14.38 -12.46 -28.37
CA TYR A 81 15.72 -12.00 -28.74
C TYR A 81 16.79 -12.88 -28.08
N VAL A 82 17.29 -13.85 -28.83
CA VAL A 82 18.22 -14.87 -28.33
C VAL A 82 19.47 -14.91 -29.21
N ASP A 83 20.65 -14.93 -28.60
CA ASP A 83 21.95 -14.94 -29.28
C ASP A 83 22.11 -13.82 -30.35
N ASN A 84 21.63 -12.62 -30.00
CA ASN A 84 21.58 -11.44 -30.88
C ASN A 84 20.68 -11.57 -32.12
N VAL A 85 19.70 -12.48 -32.11
CA VAL A 85 18.77 -12.70 -33.21
C VAL A 85 17.33 -12.60 -32.72
N ASN A 86 16.50 -11.81 -33.42
CA ASN A 86 15.05 -11.80 -33.20
C ASN A 86 14.42 -13.06 -33.79
N ARG A 87 13.56 -13.72 -33.02
CA ARG A 87 12.79 -14.91 -33.39
C ARG A 87 11.31 -14.57 -33.38
N GLU A 88 10.57 -15.24 -34.26
CA GLU A 88 9.11 -15.17 -34.29
C GLU A 88 8.53 -16.14 -33.25
N ASN A 89 7.56 -15.66 -32.47
CA ASN A 89 6.90 -16.43 -31.44
C ASN A 89 5.41 -16.04 -31.35
N ASP A 90 4.57 -17.02 -31.04
CA ASP A 90 3.20 -16.84 -30.56
C ASP A 90 3.03 -17.83 -29.39
N LEU A 91 3.12 -17.29 -28.18
CA LEU A 91 3.38 -18.06 -26.97
C LEU A 91 2.47 -17.67 -25.81
N TRP A 92 1.97 -18.67 -25.11
CA TRP A 92 1.02 -18.52 -24.02
C TRP A 92 1.56 -19.19 -22.75
N LEU A 93 1.51 -18.47 -21.63
CA LEU A 93 1.72 -19.02 -20.30
C LEU A 93 0.35 -19.14 -19.61
N ILE A 94 -0.19 -20.36 -19.59
CA ILE A 94 -1.58 -20.64 -19.21
C ILE A 94 -1.64 -21.13 -17.76
N SER A 95 -2.50 -20.49 -16.95
CA SER A 95 -2.75 -20.86 -15.55
C SER A 95 -3.44 -22.23 -15.42
N PRO A 96 -3.39 -22.86 -14.23
CA PRO A 96 -4.34 -23.93 -13.92
C PRO A 96 -5.78 -23.39 -13.86
N THR A 97 -6.76 -24.29 -13.74
CA THR A 97 -8.15 -23.88 -13.46
C THR A 97 -8.25 -23.20 -12.11
N ILE A 98 -8.74 -21.96 -12.11
CA ILE A 98 -9.00 -21.16 -10.92
C ILE A 98 -10.51 -21.17 -10.65
N ASN A 99 -10.87 -21.35 -9.38
CA ASN A 99 -12.27 -21.42 -8.95
C ASN A 99 -12.67 -20.12 -8.24
N LEU A 100 -13.55 -19.34 -8.85
CA LEU A 100 -14.13 -18.11 -8.29
C LEU A 100 -15.54 -18.35 -7.74
N ALA A 101 -15.90 -19.59 -7.42
CA ALA A 101 -17.16 -19.90 -6.76
C ALA A 101 -17.25 -19.20 -5.38
N ASN A 102 -18.41 -18.62 -5.07
CA ASN A 102 -18.68 -17.90 -3.81
C ASN A 102 -17.84 -16.62 -3.60
N VAL A 103 -17.44 -16.00 -4.70
CA VAL A 103 -16.74 -14.72 -4.74
C VAL A 103 -17.66 -13.69 -5.39
N ASP A 104 -17.98 -12.60 -4.70
CA ASP A 104 -18.87 -11.54 -5.21
C ASP A 104 -18.14 -10.64 -6.22
N SER A 105 -16.86 -10.35 -5.97
CA SER A 105 -15.94 -9.66 -6.88
C SER A 105 -14.52 -10.22 -6.71
N ALA A 106 -13.76 -10.23 -7.80
CA ALA A 106 -12.39 -10.73 -7.83
C ALA A 106 -11.49 -9.80 -8.62
N TYR A 107 -10.23 -9.68 -8.22
CA TYR A 107 -9.24 -8.80 -8.85
C TYR A 107 -7.91 -9.51 -9.02
N VAL A 108 -7.26 -9.30 -10.16
CA VAL A 108 -5.91 -9.79 -10.45
C VAL A 108 -4.90 -8.69 -10.13
N TYR A 109 -3.79 -9.13 -9.54
CA TYR A 109 -2.57 -8.36 -9.37
C TYR A 109 -1.39 -9.16 -9.93
N PHE A 110 -0.47 -8.47 -10.59
CA PHE A 110 0.88 -8.96 -10.87
C PHE A 110 1.80 -7.76 -11.08
N GLU A 111 3.09 -8.02 -11.10
CA GLU A 111 4.09 -7.04 -11.49
C GLU A 111 4.70 -7.47 -12.82
N TYR A 112 4.94 -6.52 -13.72
CA TYR A 112 5.64 -6.84 -14.96
C TYR A 112 6.57 -5.74 -15.45
N ILE A 113 7.55 -6.14 -16.25
CA ILE A 113 8.39 -5.29 -17.07
C ILE A 113 8.33 -5.79 -18.50
N PHE A 114 7.88 -4.95 -19.43
CA PHE A 114 7.97 -5.22 -20.87
C PHE A 114 8.87 -4.20 -21.52
N ARG A 115 9.86 -4.66 -22.29
CA ARG A 115 10.80 -3.76 -22.98
C ARG A 115 11.14 -4.28 -24.36
N TYR A 116 11.52 -3.33 -25.21
CA TYR A 116 12.04 -3.58 -26.56
C TYR A 116 11.07 -4.30 -27.52
N GLY A 117 9.77 -4.39 -27.20
CA GLY A 117 8.74 -4.77 -28.17
C GLY A 117 8.66 -3.81 -29.35
N ALA A 118 8.08 -4.27 -30.45
CA ALA A 118 7.66 -3.38 -31.54
C ALA A 118 6.38 -2.62 -31.19
N SER A 119 5.50 -3.26 -30.43
CA SER A 119 4.20 -2.75 -30.05
C SER A 119 3.83 -3.18 -28.63
N LEU A 120 2.93 -2.46 -27.97
CA LEU A 120 2.33 -2.94 -26.73
C LEU A 120 1.38 -4.13 -26.99
N ASN A 121 0.87 -4.27 -28.21
CA ASN A 121 0.06 -5.42 -28.62
C ASN A 121 0.88 -6.72 -28.79
N ASP A 122 2.20 -6.64 -28.62
CA ASP A 122 3.07 -7.83 -28.58
C ASP A 122 2.84 -8.62 -27.28
N ILE A 123 2.15 -8.05 -26.30
CA ILE A 123 1.75 -8.74 -25.07
C ILE A 123 0.26 -8.54 -24.79
N SER A 124 -0.38 -9.55 -24.21
CA SER A 124 -1.74 -9.43 -23.68
C SER A 124 -1.97 -10.37 -22.49
N PHE A 125 -2.97 -10.04 -21.67
CA PHE A 125 -3.43 -10.89 -20.59
C PHE A 125 -4.88 -11.29 -20.86
N ASN A 126 -5.16 -12.59 -20.82
CA ASN A 126 -6.40 -13.15 -21.35
C ASN A 126 -7.07 -14.09 -20.35
N VAL A 127 -8.38 -14.28 -20.51
CA VAL A 127 -9.22 -15.16 -19.69
C VAL A 127 -10.09 -16.05 -20.56
N THR A 128 -10.37 -17.26 -20.08
CA THR A 128 -11.35 -18.15 -20.71
C THR A 128 -12.16 -18.93 -19.67
N GLU A 129 -13.41 -19.22 -20.01
CA GLU A 129 -14.29 -20.15 -19.29
C GLU A 129 -14.21 -21.58 -19.87
N ASP A 130 -13.62 -21.76 -21.06
CA ASP A 130 -13.30 -23.09 -21.58
C ASP A 130 -12.10 -23.63 -20.81
N LEU A 131 -12.35 -24.63 -19.97
CA LEU A 131 -11.32 -25.20 -19.09
C LEU A 131 -10.47 -26.27 -19.78
N THR A 132 -10.74 -26.57 -21.06
CA THR A 132 -10.20 -27.73 -21.77
C THR A 132 -9.41 -27.37 -23.02
N SER A 133 -9.78 -26.30 -23.72
CA SER A 133 -9.13 -25.89 -24.98
C SER A 133 -7.99 -24.91 -24.77
N ASN A 134 -6.83 -25.14 -25.38
CA ASN A 134 -5.76 -24.14 -25.41
C ASN A 134 -5.78 -23.27 -26.69
N ASP A 135 -6.79 -23.46 -27.55
CA ASP A 135 -6.92 -22.71 -28.79
C ASP A 135 -7.02 -21.20 -28.52
N PRO A 136 -6.18 -20.34 -29.14
CA PRO A 136 -6.26 -18.88 -29.00
C PRO A 136 -7.67 -18.31 -29.22
N GLU A 137 -8.52 -18.94 -30.04
CA GLU A 137 -9.87 -18.45 -30.33
C GLU A 137 -10.83 -18.47 -29.12
N VAL A 138 -10.55 -19.25 -28.06
CA VAL A 138 -11.43 -19.32 -26.87
C VAL A 138 -11.11 -18.28 -25.80
N TRP A 139 -10.08 -17.47 -26.02
CA TRP A 139 -9.58 -16.50 -25.04
C TRP A 139 -10.15 -15.11 -25.30
N THR A 140 -10.52 -14.43 -24.22
CA THR A 140 -10.93 -13.02 -24.25
C THR A 140 -9.85 -12.18 -23.58
N SER A 141 -9.40 -11.11 -24.24
CA SER A 141 -8.42 -10.19 -23.66
C SER A 141 -9.03 -9.39 -22.51
N LEU A 142 -8.27 -9.26 -21.43
CA LEU A 142 -8.57 -8.38 -20.30
C LEU A 142 -7.91 -7.03 -20.55
N GLU A 143 -8.70 -5.97 -20.55
CA GLU A 143 -8.22 -4.61 -20.81
C GLU A 143 -7.53 -4.02 -19.57
N PHE A 144 -6.33 -3.47 -19.78
CA PHE A 144 -5.59 -2.68 -18.80
C PHE A 144 -4.56 -1.78 -19.51
N ASP A 145 -4.07 -0.76 -18.82
CA ASP A 145 -3.09 0.18 -19.37
C ASP A 145 -1.72 -0.47 -19.52
N LEU A 146 -1.46 -1.00 -20.71
CA LEU A 146 -0.17 -1.55 -21.09
C LEU A 146 0.87 -0.42 -21.24
N VAL A 147 2.02 -0.62 -20.61
CA VAL A 147 3.19 0.25 -20.73
C VAL A 147 4.46 -0.53 -21.05
N SER A 148 5.37 0.15 -21.75
CA SER A 148 6.74 -0.31 -21.98
C SER A 148 7.66 0.43 -21.03
N ALA A 149 8.47 -0.30 -20.26
CA ALA A 149 9.28 0.28 -19.19
C ALA A 149 10.55 0.96 -19.70
N SER A 150 10.99 2.01 -18.99
CA SER A 150 12.23 2.73 -19.29
C SER A 150 13.50 1.97 -18.89
N ASP A 151 13.39 1.04 -17.93
CA ASP A 151 14.48 0.31 -17.29
C ASP A 151 13.98 -1.05 -16.77
N TRP A 152 14.91 -1.89 -16.30
CA TRP A 152 14.62 -3.23 -15.75
C TRP A 152 14.31 -3.22 -14.25
N ASN A 153 14.10 -2.04 -13.65
CA ASN A 153 13.86 -1.90 -12.21
C ASN A 153 12.47 -1.34 -11.88
N THR A 154 11.83 -0.66 -12.84
CA THR A 154 10.53 -0.02 -12.68
C THR A 154 9.41 -0.97 -13.10
N TRP A 155 8.88 -1.72 -12.12
CA TRP A 155 7.80 -2.69 -12.32
C TRP A 155 6.43 -2.02 -12.41
N THR A 156 5.72 -2.32 -13.50
CA THR A 156 4.32 -1.93 -13.71
C THR A 156 3.40 -2.84 -12.91
N LYS A 157 2.36 -2.27 -12.30
CA LYS A 157 1.48 -2.97 -11.35
C LYS A 157 0.01 -2.79 -11.77
N PRO A 158 -0.47 -3.50 -12.79
CA PRO A 158 -1.86 -3.39 -13.21
C PRO A 158 -2.80 -3.96 -12.14
N GLU A 159 -3.98 -3.36 -12.04
CA GLU A 159 -5.12 -3.88 -11.28
C GLU A 159 -6.21 -4.25 -12.29
N ILE A 160 -6.58 -5.53 -12.35
CA ILE A 160 -7.51 -6.03 -13.38
C ILE A 160 -8.74 -6.61 -12.71
N ASP A 161 -9.91 -6.10 -13.09
CA ASP A 161 -11.20 -6.53 -12.56
C ASP A 161 -11.68 -7.84 -13.22
N LEU A 162 -11.92 -8.87 -12.40
CA LEU A 162 -12.49 -10.15 -12.81
C LEU A 162 -13.94 -10.34 -12.35
N THR A 163 -14.63 -9.30 -11.90
CA THR A 163 -16.00 -9.39 -11.36
C THR A 163 -17.00 -9.97 -12.36
N ALA A 164 -16.78 -9.78 -13.67
CA ALA A 164 -17.57 -10.44 -14.72
C ALA A 164 -17.50 -11.99 -14.69
N TYR A 165 -16.50 -12.54 -13.99
CA TYR A 165 -16.25 -13.96 -13.82
C TYR A 165 -16.55 -14.48 -12.41
N SER A 166 -17.11 -13.64 -11.54
CA SER A 166 -17.60 -14.04 -10.21
C SER A 166 -18.54 -15.23 -10.29
N GLY A 167 -18.33 -16.22 -9.43
CA GLY A 167 -19.13 -17.46 -9.40
C GLY A 167 -18.73 -18.52 -10.43
N LYS A 168 -17.72 -18.27 -11.27
CA LYS A 168 -17.30 -19.18 -12.34
C LYS A 168 -15.98 -19.90 -12.04
N LYS A 169 -15.63 -20.86 -12.89
CA LYS A 169 -14.27 -21.39 -13.00
C LYS A 169 -13.66 -20.84 -14.28
N ILE A 170 -12.41 -20.40 -14.21
CA ILE A 170 -11.71 -19.78 -15.33
C ILE A 170 -10.29 -20.32 -15.46
N ARG A 171 -9.65 -20.02 -16.60
CA ARG A 171 -8.19 -19.98 -16.74
C ARG A 171 -7.77 -18.61 -17.22
N LEU A 172 -6.54 -18.23 -16.91
CA LEU A 172 -5.91 -16.97 -17.29
C LEU A 172 -4.63 -17.28 -18.06
N ALA A 173 -4.21 -16.38 -18.95
CA ALA A 173 -2.98 -16.57 -19.70
C ALA A 173 -2.27 -15.26 -20.05
N PHE A 174 -0.95 -15.28 -19.92
CA PHE A 174 -0.07 -14.27 -20.49
C PHE A 174 0.28 -14.68 -21.92
N HIS A 175 0.00 -13.83 -22.90
CA HIS A 175 0.25 -14.08 -24.32
C HIS A 175 1.35 -13.14 -24.81
N TYR A 176 2.37 -13.70 -25.44
CA TYR A 176 3.54 -13.02 -25.97
C TYR A 176 3.70 -13.32 -27.46
N ILE A 177 3.88 -12.26 -28.24
CA ILE A 177 4.15 -12.29 -29.67
C ILE A 177 5.48 -11.60 -29.95
N SER A 178 6.28 -12.18 -30.83
CA SER A 178 7.44 -11.51 -31.42
C SER A 178 7.59 -11.85 -32.89
N THR A 179 8.40 -11.08 -33.59
CA THR A 179 8.69 -11.30 -35.01
C THR A 179 10.19 -11.36 -35.26
N THR A 180 10.60 -11.83 -36.43
CA THR A 180 12.01 -11.77 -36.88
C THR A 180 12.53 -10.33 -37.08
N VAL A 181 11.65 -9.32 -37.10
CA VAL A 181 12.03 -7.91 -37.19
C VAL A 181 12.36 -7.34 -35.80
N LYS A 182 11.55 -7.68 -34.80
CA LYS A 182 11.68 -7.17 -33.43
C LYS A 182 11.09 -8.16 -32.44
N ALA A 183 11.86 -8.43 -31.38
CA ALA A 183 11.42 -9.23 -30.26
C ALA A 183 11.70 -8.48 -28.95
N GLY A 184 10.63 -8.25 -28.17
CA GLY A 184 10.74 -7.68 -26.82
C GLY A 184 11.06 -8.74 -25.78
N THR A 185 11.37 -8.31 -24.57
CA THR A 185 11.47 -9.19 -23.40
C THR A 185 10.37 -8.81 -22.41
N TRP A 186 9.71 -9.81 -21.85
CA TRP A 186 8.65 -9.64 -20.87
C TRP A 186 8.98 -10.44 -19.60
N GLU A 187 9.00 -9.77 -18.46
CA GLU A 187 9.17 -10.34 -17.13
C GLU A 187 7.90 -10.14 -16.31
N ILE A 188 7.47 -11.18 -15.59
CA ILE A 188 6.26 -11.20 -14.76
C ILE A 188 6.58 -11.83 -13.41
N LYS A 189 6.11 -11.23 -12.32
CA LYS A 189 6.22 -11.80 -10.97
C LYS A 189 4.99 -11.50 -10.11
N ASN A 190 4.88 -12.18 -8.98
CA ASN A 190 3.89 -11.91 -7.93
C ASN A 190 2.44 -11.95 -8.42
N PHE A 191 2.09 -12.95 -9.24
CA PHE A 191 0.72 -13.13 -9.71
C PHE A 191 -0.20 -13.54 -8.55
N ALA A 192 -1.29 -12.82 -8.36
CA ALA A 192 -2.27 -13.08 -7.33
C ALA A 192 -3.70 -12.75 -7.79
N ILE A 193 -4.67 -13.46 -7.23
CA ILE A 193 -6.09 -13.18 -7.39
C ILE A 193 -6.70 -12.99 -6.00
N TYR A 194 -7.33 -11.85 -5.78
CA TYR A 194 -7.94 -11.49 -4.50
C TYR A 194 -9.46 -11.43 -4.60
N LYS A 195 -10.12 -11.78 -3.49
CA LYS A 195 -11.56 -11.53 -3.30
C LYS A 195 -11.77 -10.07 -2.88
N GLY A 196 -12.78 -9.42 -3.44
CA GLY A 196 -13.26 -8.12 -2.98
C GLY A 196 -12.43 -6.93 -3.48
N SER A 197 -11.15 -6.89 -3.14
CA SER A 197 -10.20 -5.85 -3.55
C SER A 197 -8.78 -6.40 -3.48
N ILE A 198 -7.86 -5.81 -4.24
CA ILE A 198 -6.43 -6.09 -4.07
C ILE A 198 -6.00 -5.45 -2.72
N PRO A 199 -5.48 -6.23 -1.75
CA PRO A 199 -4.85 -5.64 -0.58
C PRO A 199 -3.71 -4.74 -1.07
N PRO A 200 -3.45 -3.58 -0.47
CA PRO A 200 -2.27 -2.81 -0.78
C PRO A 200 -1.04 -3.68 -0.72
N MET A 201 -0.49 -3.88 -1.90
CA MET A 201 0.80 -4.51 -2.10
C MET A 201 1.80 -3.47 -1.66
N VAL A 202 2.05 -3.50 -0.37
CA VAL A 202 3.03 -2.68 0.30
C VAL A 202 4.41 -3.02 -0.26
N PRO A 203 5.31 -2.04 -0.48
CA PRO A 203 6.71 -2.35 -0.73
C PRO A 203 7.25 -3.20 0.44
N GLU A 204 7.47 -4.48 0.13
CA GLU A 204 8.25 -5.53 0.80
C GLU A 204 8.03 -5.83 2.29
N ASP A 205 8.36 -7.07 2.63
CA ASP A 205 8.87 -7.48 3.93
C ASP A 205 9.95 -6.50 4.40
N ASN A 206 9.53 -5.39 5.00
CA ASN A 206 10.38 -4.66 5.91
C ASN A 206 10.26 -5.38 7.25
N PRO A 207 11.25 -6.21 7.65
CA PRO A 207 11.17 -6.97 8.90
C PRO A 207 11.02 -6.05 10.13
N ALA A 208 11.26 -4.75 9.99
CA ALA A 208 10.95 -3.78 11.04
C ALA A 208 9.45 -3.77 11.41
N PHE A 209 8.55 -4.16 10.50
CA PHE A 209 7.11 -4.28 10.72
C PHE A 209 6.66 -5.69 11.12
N ASP A 210 7.56 -6.66 11.21
CA ASP A 210 7.30 -8.01 11.76
C ASP A 210 7.36 -8.00 13.30
N VAL A 211 6.64 -7.05 13.87
CA VAL A 211 6.50 -6.84 15.31
C VAL A 211 5.04 -6.99 15.72
N GLU A 212 4.82 -7.28 17.00
CA GLU A 212 3.48 -7.46 17.55
C GLU A 212 2.62 -6.20 17.38
N GLU A 213 1.36 -6.39 16.99
CA GLU A 213 0.38 -5.31 16.99
C GLU A 213 -0.07 -5.02 18.43
N VAL A 214 0.07 -3.77 18.83
CA VAL A 214 -0.44 -3.22 20.08
C VAL A 214 -1.64 -2.34 19.73
N SER A 215 -2.73 -2.43 20.49
CA SER A 215 -3.90 -1.59 20.22
C SER A 215 -3.61 -0.12 20.52
N ILE A 216 -4.26 0.79 19.79
CA ILE A 216 -4.19 2.24 20.06
C ILE A 216 -4.60 2.53 21.51
N ALA A 217 -5.58 1.82 22.05
CA ALA A 217 -6.02 1.94 23.43
C ALA A 217 -4.92 1.59 24.44
N GLN A 218 -4.18 0.49 24.20
CA GLN A 218 -3.03 0.12 25.02
C GLN A 218 -1.94 1.18 24.97
N ILE A 219 -1.59 1.71 23.78
CA ILE A 219 -0.64 2.82 23.67
C ILE A 219 -1.10 4.03 24.49
N ARG A 220 -2.34 4.50 24.30
CA ARG A 220 -2.89 5.64 25.06
C ARG A 220 -2.82 5.41 26.57
N SER A 221 -3.09 4.19 27.05
CA SER A 221 -3.05 3.84 28.47
C SER A 221 -1.66 3.94 29.12
N MET A 222 -0.59 3.97 28.32
CA MET A 222 0.76 4.17 28.83
C MET A 222 0.94 5.57 29.42
N TYR A 223 0.19 6.56 28.93
CA TYR A 223 0.26 7.93 29.45
C TYR A 223 -0.43 8.06 30.81
N GLN A 224 0.34 8.41 31.84
CA GLN A 224 -0.14 8.58 33.22
C GLN A 224 0.08 10.02 33.74
N GLY A 225 -0.02 11.00 32.85
CA GLY A 225 0.16 12.43 33.17
C GLY A 225 1.55 13.01 32.87
N ALA A 226 2.44 12.23 32.25
CA ALA A 226 3.76 12.67 31.82
C ALA A 226 4.13 12.02 30.48
N THR A 227 4.99 12.69 29.70
CA THR A 227 5.52 12.16 28.44
C THR A 227 6.14 10.78 28.63
N VAL A 228 5.79 9.85 27.74
CA VAL A 228 6.30 8.46 27.75
C VAL A 228 7.08 8.22 26.47
N LYS A 229 8.35 7.80 26.61
CA LYS A 229 9.09 7.23 25.49
C LYS A 229 8.81 5.72 25.42
N ILE A 230 8.24 5.25 24.31
CA ILE A 230 7.87 3.85 24.14
C ILE A 230 9.13 3.02 23.89
N ALA A 231 9.52 2.18 24.85
CA ALA A 231 10.72 1.35 24.74
C ALA A 231 10.47 0.00 24.03
N GLY A 232 9.25 -0.51 24.11
CA GLY A 232 8.87 -1.79 23.53
C GLY A 232 8.83 -1.76 22.01
N GLU A 233 9.21 -2.87 21.40
CA GLU A 233 8.89 -3.14 19.99
C GLU A 233 7.39 -3.34 19.84
N GLY A 234 6.87 -2.94 18.68
CA GLY A 234 5.46 -3.07 18.36
C GLY A 234 5.02 -2.07 17.31
N LYS A 235 3.80 -2.30 16.84
CA LYS A 235 3.13 -1.43 15.88
C LYS A 235 1.68 -1.18 16.28
N ILE A 236 1.15 -0.02 15.92
CA ILE A 236 -0.30 0.22 15.94
C ILE A 236 -0.84 0.16 14.51
N VAL A 237 -2.10 -0.24 14.37
CA VAL A 237 -2.83 -0.21 13.09
C VAL A 237 -4.03 0.71 13.21
N GLY A 238 -4.26 1.55 12.20
CA GLY A 238 -5.42 2.44 12.16
C GLY A 238 -5.70 3.00 10.78
N VAL A 239 -6.94 3.46 10.57
CA VAL A 239 -7.40 4.12 9.36
C VAL A 239 -7.18 5.62 9.51
N VAL A 240 -6.60 6.25 8.50
CA VAL A 240 -6.44 7.70 8.40
C VAL A 240 -7.80 8.35 8.26
N ILE A 241 -8.18 9.15 9.26
CA ILE A 241 -9.47 9.86 9.29
C ILE A 241 -9.32 11.35 9.01
N SER A 242 -8.10 11.90 9.07
CA SER A 242 -7.76 13.25 8.60
C SER A 242 -7.79 13.34 7.08
N ASP A 243 -8.16 14.49 6.55
CA ASP A 243 -8.24 14.74 5.11
C ASP A 243 -7.25 15.81 4.68
N ASN A 244 -6.16 15.39 4.04
CA ASN A 244 -5.15 16.29 3.48
C ASN A 244 -5.67 17.11 2.29
N VAL A 245 -6.66 16.61 1.55
CA VAL A 245 -7.28 17.33 0.42
C VAL A 245 -8.21 18.42 0.94
N GLY A 246 -9.01 18.09 1.95
CA GLY A 246 -9.82 19.07 2.71
C GLY A 246 -8.95 20.12 3.42
N GLY A 247 -7.76 19.71 3.87
CA GLY A 247 -6.71 20.61 4.36
C GLY A 247 -7.03 21.25 5.70
N ASN A 248 -8.00 20.75 6.46
CA ASN A 248 -8.36 21.30 7.77
C ASN A 248 -7.47 20.75 8.89
N SER A 249 -6.19 21.11 8.85
CA SER A 249 -5.18 20.79 9.85
C SER A 249 -4.35 22.03 10.16
N SER A 250 -3.66 22.06 11.31
CA SER A 250 -2.71 23.13 11.65
C SER A 250 -1.30 22.88 11.09
N SER A 251 -1.03 21.67 10.61
CA SER A 251 0.26 21.29 10.04
C SER A 251 0.12 20.11 9.10
N LEU A 252 0.83 20.15 7.96
CA LEU A 252 0.97 19.01 7.05
C LEU A 252 1.70 17.82 7.66
N ARG A 253 2.31 17.99 8.84
CA ARG A 253 2.98 16.90 9.57
C ARG A 253 2.01 16.10 10.44
N ASN A 254 0.80 16.59 10.64
CA ASN A 254 -0.17 15.94 11.50
C ASN A 254 -1.09 15.05 10.67
N MET A 255 -1.34 13.86 11.19
CA MET A 255 -2.33 12.90 10.70
C MET A 255 -3.14 12.42 11.89
N VAL A 256 -4.40 12.05 11.68
CA VAL A 256 -5.21 11.40 12.72
C VAL A 256 -5.62 10.03 12.23
N ILE A 257 -5.41 9.01 13.05
CA ILE A 257 -5.85 7.64 12.77
C ILE A 257 -6.82 7.15 13.84
N ALA A 258 -7.76 6.30 13.45
CA ALA A 258 -8.66 5.57 14.35
C ALA A 258 -8.59 4.06 14.07
N SER A 259 -8.91 3.24 15.07
CA SER A 259 -9.15 1.81 14.86
C SER A 259 -10.30 1.61 13.86
N GLU A 260 -10.34 0.45 13.18
CA GLU A 260 -11.37 0.21 12.14
C GLU A 260 -12.79 0.23 12.68
N ASP A 261 -12.98 -0.25 13.91
CA ASP A 261 -14.25 -0.15 14.65
C ASP A 261 -14.53 1.25 15.20
N ASN A 262 -13.64 2.21 14.92
CA ASN A 262 -13.65 3.60 15.37
C ASN A 262 -13.70 3.74 16.91
N SER A 263 -13.41 2.68 17.67
CA SER A 263 -13.50 2.68 19.14
C SER A 263 -12.47 3.61 19.78
N THR A 264 -11.26 3.70 19.23
CA THR A 264 -10.16 4.52 19.74
C THR A 264 -9.38 5.15 18.59
N GLY A 265 -8.84 6.36 18.78
CA GLY A 265 -7.89 6.94 17.84
C GLY A 265 -6.76 7.72 18.49
N ILE A 266 -5.84 8.21 17.67
CA ILE A 266 -4.68 8.97 18.11
C ILE A 266 -4.19 9.93 17.01
N MET A 267 -3.67 11.09 17.42
CA MET A 267 -2.96 11.97 16.51
C MET A 267 -1.51 11.49 16.32
N ILE A 268 -1.05 11.48 15.07
CA ILE A 268 0.32 11.15 14.68
C ILE A 268 0.99 12.43 14.18
N ARG A 269 2.06 12.86 14.85
CA ARG A 269 2.89 13.97 14.42
C ARG A 269 4.19 13.44 13.81
N CYS A 270 4.29 13.56 12.51
CA CYS A 270 5.41 13.04 11.73
C CYS A 270 6.62 13.98 11.73
N THR A 271 7.81 13.44 11.44
CA THR A 271 9.03 14.25 11.25
C THR A 271 9.01 15.05 9.94
N GLY A 272 8.32 14.53 8.92
CA GLY A 272 8.05 15.16 7.63
C GLY A 272 6.56 15.41 7.40
N ASN A 273 6.21 15.82 6.17
CA ASN A 273 4.80 15.95 5.78
C ASN A 273 4.15 14.56 5.73
N ALA A 274 3.02 14.42 6.39
CA ALA A 274 2.22 13.20 6.44
C ALA A 274 1.32 13.14 5.20
N SER A 275 1.84 12.70 4.07
CA SER A 275 1.13 12.64 2.77
C SER A 275 0.26 11.38 2.60
N TYR A 276 -0.48 11.00 3.64
CA TYR A 276 -1.41 9.86 3.62
C TYR A 276 -2.83 10.33 3.27
N THR A 277 -3.59 9.47 2.59
CA THR A 277 -4.92 9.80 2.08
C THR A 277 -5.98 9.40 3.11
N LEU A 278 -7.07 10.17 3.18
CA LEU A 278 -8.27 9.79 3.93
C LEU A 278 -8.71 8.36 3.52
N GLY A 279 -8.86 7.46 4.49
CA GLY A 279 -9.21 6.06 4.25
C GLY A 279 -8.02 5.12 4.00
N ASP A 280 -6.78 5.61 4.00
CA ASP A 280 -5.62 4.73 4.06
C ASP A 280 -5.59 4.04 5.42
N LYS A 281 -5.55 2.71 5.45
CA LYS A 281 -5.19 1.94 6.64
C LYS A 281 -3.68 1.87 6.70
N VAL A 282 -3.12 2.31 7.81
CA VAL A 282 -1.68 2.32 8.04
C VAL A 282 -1.32 1.46 9.24
N GLU A 283 -0.13 0.89 9.20
CA GLU A 283 0.56 0.43 10.40
C GLU A 283 1.74 1.35 10.72
N ILE A 284 2.00 1.54 12.02
CA ILE A 284 2.98 2.51 12.52
C ILE A 284 3.83 1.88 13.61
N LEU A 285 5.15 1.83 13.40
CA LEU A 285 6.10 1.40 14.43
C LEU A 285 6.17 2.41 15.57
N VAL A 286 5.98 1.92 16.80
CA VAL A 286 5.88 2.80 17.98
C VAL A 286 7.16 2.85 18.81
N LYS A 287 8.13 1.96 18.56
CA LYS A 287 9.39 1.95 19.29
C LYS A 287 10.11 3.29 19.16
N ASP A 288 10.64 3.75 20.27
CA ASP A 288 11.35 5.02 20.46
C ASP A 288 10.51 6.30 20.22
N GLN A 289 9.22 6.17 19.93
CA GLN A 289 8.33 7.32 19.76
C GLN A 289 7.86 7.89 21.10
N SER A 290 7.60 9.19 21.12
CA SER A 290 7.11 9.91 22.30
C SER A 290 5.60 9.95 22.30
N LEU A 291 4.97 9.36 23.33
CA LEU A 291 3.55 9.53 23.62
C LEU A 291 3.40 10.69 24.61
N GLU A 292 2.62 11.70 24.22
CA GLU A 292 2.45 12.91 25.02
C GLU A 292 1.13 13.61 24.72
N GLN A 293 0.77 14.57 25.58
CA GLN A 293 -0.34 15.46 25.32
C GLN A 293 0.15 16.84 24.87
N TYR A 294 -0.48 17.39 23.83
CA TYR A 294 -0.29 18.78 23.40
C TYR A 294 -1.62 19.50 23.45
N ASN A 295 -1.74 20.49 24.35
CA ASN A 295 -3.01 21.17 24.65
C ASN A 295 -4.18 20.21 24.95
N GLY A 296 -3.88 19.07 25.58
CA GLY A 296 -4.83 18.01 25.91
C GLY A 296 -4.98 16.92 24.84
N ALA A 297 -4.57 17.16 23.59
CA ALA A 297 -4.62 16.13 22.56
C ALA A 297 -3.53 15.07 22.75
N MET A 298 -3.92 13.79 22.80
CA MET A 298 -2.99 12.67 22.83
C MET A 298 -2.34 12.46 21.47
N GLN A 299 -1.01 12.43 21.44
CA GLN A 299 -0.25 12.24 20.21
C GLN A 299 0.94 11.30 20.36
N LEU A 300 1.23 10.55 19.30
CA LEU A 300 2.58 10.05 19.05
C LEU A 300 3.36 11.12 18.30
N ASN A 301 4.47 11.57 18.88
CA ASN A 301 5.26 12.67 18.39
C ASN A 301 6.59 12.21 17.78
N ASN A 302 7.05 12.96 16.77
CA ASN A 302 8.27 12.76 16.01
C ASN A 302 8.36 11.42 15.26
N VAL A 303 7.23 10.91 14.76
CA VAL A 303 7.19 9.64 14.03
C VAL A 303 7.88 9.78 12.67
N PRO A 304 8.96 9.02 12.39
CA PRO A 304 9.58 9.00 11.07
C PRO A 304 8.62 8.51 9.99
N LEU A 305 8.66 9.08 8.79
CA LEU A 305 7.83 8.59 7.67
C LEU A 305 8.16 7.13 7.30
N THR A 306 9.40 6.69 7.52
CA THR A 306 9.83 5.29 7.36
C THR A 306 9.19 4.32 8.34
N ASN A 307 8.60 4.82 9.44
CA ASN A 307 7.91 4.01 10.44
C ASN A 307 6.42 3.82 10.10
N ILE A 308 5.93 4.37 8.99
CA ILE A 308 4.52 4.32 8.62
C ILE A 308 4.38 3.64 7.26
N ARG A 309 3.47 2.68 7.19
CA ARG A 309 3.26 1.85 6.01
C ARG A 309 1.77 1.73 5.70
N VAL A 310 1.35 2.05 4.48
CA VAL A 310 -0.04 1.87 4.03
C VAL A 310 -0.27 0.40 3.73
N ILE A 311 -1.27 -0.21 4.37
CA ILE A 311 -1.62 -1.63 4.29
C ILE A 311 -3.04 -1.90 3.77
N ALA A 312 -3.92 -0.89 3.74
CA ALA A 312 -5.23 -0.90 3.06
C ALA A 312 -5.52 0.49 2.49
N LYS A 313 -6.28 0.61 1.40
CA LYS A 313 -6.73 1.90 0.84
C LYS A 313 -8.25 1.93 0.80
N ASN A 314 -8.82 3.13 0.82
CA ASN A 314 -10.27 3.35 0.73
C ASN A 314 -11.08 2.60 1.81
N VAL A 315 -10.49 2.40 2.99
CA VAL A 315 -11.19 1.80 4.13
C VAL A 315 -12.15 2.83 4.71
N ASN A 316 -13.43 2.48 4.70
CA ASN A 316 -14.49 3.31 5.28
C ASN A 316 -14.70 2.89 6.73
N ILE A 317 -14.71 3.87 7.64
CA ILE A 317 -15.09 3.68 9.03
C ILE A 317 -16.45 4.32 9.31
N GLU A 318 -17.27 3.67 10.13
CA GLU A 318 -18.55 4.21 10.57
C GLU A 318 -18.33 5.23 11.70
N SER A 319 -18.97 6.39 11.60
CA SER A 319 -18.90 7.41 12.64
C SER A 319 -19.76 7.05 13.85
N LYS A 320 -19.30 7.42 15.05
CA LYS A 320 -20.11 7.31 16.27
C LYS A 320 -21.16 8.42 16.27
N LYS A 321 -22.44 8.05 16.29
CA LYS A 321 -23.54 9.02 16.40
C LYS A 321 -23.78 9.40 17.86
N MET A 322 -23.81 10.69 18.16
CA MET A 322 -24.14 11.20 19.49
C MET A 322 -24.67 12.64 19.43
N THR A 323 -25.21 13.15 20.53
CA THR A 323 -25.59 14.57 20.66
C THR A 323 -24.36 15.45 20.91
N VAL A 324 -24.49 16.77 20.70
CA VAL A 324 -23.42 17.72 21.02
C VAL A 324 -23.10 17.69 22.52
N ALA A 325 -24.13 17.60 23.37
CA ALA A 325 -23.97 17.50 24.83
C ALA A 325 -23.19 16.24 25.27
N GLU A 326 -23.53 15.08 24.70
CA GLU A 326 -22.84 13.83 24.98
C GLU A 326 -21.38 13.88 24.50
N LEU A 327 -21.11 14.46 23.33
CA LEU A 327 -19.73 14.58 22.82
C LEU A 327 -18.89 15.49 23.72
N VAL A 328 -19.43 16.63 24.15
CA VAL A 328 -18.71 17.54 25.06
C VAL A 328 -18.38 16.86 26.38
N THR A 329 -19.32 16.08 26.92
CA THR A 329 -19.13 15.37 28.21
C THR A 329 -18.16 14.20 28.09
N ASN A 330 -18.14 13.51 26.95
CA ASN A 330 -17.35 12.31 26.71
C ASN A 330 -16.19 12.56 25.72
N ILE A 331 -15.64 13.77 25.70
CA ILE A 331 -14.62 14.13 24.70
C ILE A 331 -13.37 13.26 24.84
N ASP A 332 -12.95 12.94 26.07
CA ASP A 332 -11.75 12.14 26.32
C ASP A 332 -11.88 10.71 25.75
N ALA A 333 -13.10 10.16 25.78
CA ALA A 333 -13.42 8.84 25.21
C ALA A 333 -13.64 8.87 23.69
N SER A 334 -13.93 10.04 23.13
CA SER A 334 -14.19 10.24 21.71
C SER A 334 -12.98 10.83 20.97
N GLU A 335 -11.95 11.23 21.68
CA GLU A 335 -10.79 11.92 21.13
C GLU A 335 -10.13 11.11 20.01
N SER A 336 -9.82 11.81 18.90
CA SER A 336 -9.24 11.24 17.68
C SER A 336 -10.10 10.16 17.01
N THR A 337 -11.41 10.12 17.28
CA THR A 337 -12.37 9.24 16.59
C THR A 337 -13.31 10.05 15.68
N LEU A 338 -13.96 9.37 14.74
CA LEU A 338 -14.93 9.98 13.85
C LEU A 338 -16.31 10.02 14.52
N VAL A 339 -16.88 11.21 14.68
CA VAL A 339 -18.15 11.42 15.38
C VAL A 339 -19.12 12.18 14.48
N THR A 340 -20.39 11.81 14.54
CA THR A 340 -21.49 12.53 13.88
C THR A 340 -22.47 13.06 14.92
N VAL A 341 -22.77 14.35 14.81
CA VAL A 341 -23.77 15.05 15.64
C VAL A 341 -24.80 15.73 14.77
N ASN A 342 -25.97 16.06 15.32
CA ASN A 342 -26.92 16.97 14.68
C ASN A 342 -26.76 18.37 15.29
N GLY A 343 -26.63 19.39 14.45
CA GLY A 343 -26.51 20.77 14.94
C GLY A 343 -26.48 21.82 13.84
N THR A 344 -26.43 23.08 14.26
CA THR A 344 -26.18 24.23 13.38
C THR A 344 -24.75 24.69 13.53
N ILE A 345 -24.11 25.02 12.41
CA ILE A 345 -22.77 25.61 12.38
C ILE A 345 -22.94 27.13 12.42
N THR A 346 -22.16 27.81 13.24
CA THR A 346 -22.14 29.28 13.31
C THR A 346 -20.72 29.79 13.33
N ASN A 347 -20.47 30.86 12.56
CA ASN A 347 -19.24 31.63 12.63
C ASN A 347 -19.53 32.96 13.33
N PRO A 348 -18.94 33.24 14.50
CA PRO A 348 -19.16 34.51 15.20
C PRO A 348 -18.70 35.75 14.41
N ASN A 349 -17.87 35.56 13.38
CA ASN A 349 -17.20 36.63 12.64
C ASN A 349 -17.59 36.71 11.15
N GLY A 350 -18.62 35.99 10.70
CA GLY A 350 -19.01 35.99 9.29
C GLY A 350 -20.06 34.93 8.94
N THR A 351 -20.29 34.74 7.64
CA THR A 351 -21.22 33.73 7.12
C THR A 351 -20.53 32.54 6.45
N THR A 352 -19.20 32.57 6.34
CA THR A 352 -18.36 31.51 5.75
C THR A 352 -17.76 30.60 6.80
N TYR A 353 -17.26 29.42 6.40
CA TYR A 353 -16.58 28.49 7.30
C TYR A 353 -15.30 29.05 7.93
N GLY A 354 -14.67 30.07 7.35
CA GLY A 354 -13.52 30.73 7.96
C GLY A 354 -13.03 31.93 7.18
N SER A 355 -11.74 32.21 7.31
CA SER A 355 -11.03 33.27 6.59
C SER A 355 -9.68 32.76 6.08
N SER A 356 -9.32 33.11 4.85
CA SER A 356 -8.00 32.82 4.30
C SER A 356 -6.85 33.58 4.99
N SER A 357 -7.16 34.59 5.80
CA SER A 357 -6.16 35.41 6.50
C SER A 357 -5.68 34.83 7.83
N LYS A 358 -6.50 34.01 8.50
CA LYS A 358 -6.21 33.44 9.82
C LYS A 358 -7.11 32.26 10.13
N HIS A 359 -6.60 31.34 10.95
CA HIS A 359 -7.40 30.22 11.43
C HIS A 359 -8.64 30.73 12.17
N THR A 360 -9.74 30.01 12.02
CA THR A 360 -11.04 30.35 12.59
C THR A 360 -11.51 29.24 13.51
N THR A 361 -12.28 29.60 14.54
CA THR A 361 -12.99 28.64 15.37
C THR A 361 -14.48 28.91 15.22
N LEU A 362 -15.17 27.94 14.63
CA LEU A 362 -16.62 27.89 14.51
C LEU A 362 -17.24 27.28 15.76
N LYS A 363 -18.56 27.35 15.84
CA LYS A 363 -19.37 26.72 16.87
C LYS A 363 -20.40 25.79 16.22
N ILE A 364 -20.43 24.54 16.65
CA ILE A 364 -21.51 23.58 16.35
C ILE A 364 -22.42 23.53 17.57
N THR A 365 -23.72 23.72 17.39
CA THR A 365 -24.67 23.85 18.50
C THR A 365 -25.97 23.11 18.21
N ASP A 366 -26.51 22.41 19.22
CA ASP A 366 -27.87 21.83 19.20
C ASP A 366 -28.91 22.79 19.80
N GLY A 367 -28.47 23.98 20.22
CA GLY A 367 -29.29 25.03 20.84
C GLY A 367 -29.15 25.07 22.35
N ALA A 368 -28.84 23.95 23.00
CA ALA A 368 -28.61 23.85 24.45
C ALA A 368 -27.12 23.75 24.79
N SER A 369 -26.38 22.96 24.01
CA SER A 369 -24.95 22.70 24.15
C SER A 369 -24.22 23.11 22.88
N SER A 370 -22.91 23.32 23.01
CA SER A 370 -22.08 23.66 21.88
C SER A 370 -20.66 23.15 21.99
N ILE A 371 -20.06 22.85 20.85
CA ILE A 371 -18.67 22.45 20.72
C ILE A 371 -17.95 23.31 19.68
N SER A 372 -16.66 23.55 19.90
CA SER A 372 -15.83 24.30 18.96
C SER A 372 -15.50 23.47 17.73
N SER A 373 -15.31 24.11 16.57
CA SER A 373 -14.79 23.46 15.36
C SER A 373 -13.70 24.33 14.75
N PHE A 374 -12.47 23.85 14.76
CA PHE A 374 -11.33 24.53 14.15
C PHE A 374 -11.44 24.48 12.62
N VAL A 375 -11.12 25.59 11.96
CA VAL A 375 -10.98 25.70 10.51
C VAL A 375 -9.65 26.37 10.18
N ALA A 376 -8.76 25.64 9.52
CA ALA A 376 -7.51 26.14 8.99
C ALA A 376 -7.79 27.19 7.92
N SER A 377 -6.94 28.23 7.87
CA SER A 377 -7.08 29.33 6.90
C SER A 377 -6.83 28.89 5.47
N TYR A 378 -6.19 27.74 5.29
CA TYR A 378 -5.88 27.13 4.01
C TYR A 378 -6.73 25.89 3.72
N SER A 379 -7.76 25.62 4.52
CA SER A 379 -8.71 24.55 4.20
C SER A 379 -9.42 24.87 2.87
N SER A 380 -9.71 23.83 2.09
CA SER A 380 -10.27 23.97 0.74
C SER A 380 -11.66 24.60 0.73
N PHE A 381 -12.34 24.61 1.88
CA PHE A 381 -13.70 25.11 2.05
C PHE A 381 -13.77 26.41 2.87
N VAL A 382 -12.64 27.05 3.18
CA VAL A 382 -12.59 28.18 4.12
C VAL A 382 -13.50 29.36 3.73
N ASN A 383 -13.69 29.61 2.44
CA ASN A 383 -14.51 30.72 1.93
C ASN A 383 -15.95 30.32 1.58
N GLU A 384 -16.30 29.05 1.77
CA GLU A 384 -17.63 28.53 1.45
C GLU A 384 -18.66 29.03 2.46
N GLN A 385 -19.90 29.25 2.00
CA GLN A 385 -20.98 29.68 2.88
C GLN A 385 -21.38 28.54 3.83
N ILE A 386 -21.62 28.90 5.08
CA ILE A 386 -22.19 27.96 6.06
C ILE A 386 -23.66 27.74 5.70
N PRO A 387 -24.12 26.49 5.58
CA PRO A 387 -25.52 26.21 5.29
C PRO A 387 -26.42 26.58 6.48
N GLU A 388 -27.62 27.07 6.17
CA GLU A 388 -28.62 27.44 7.17
C GLU A 388 -29.34 26.21 7.73
N GLY A 389 -29.69 26.24 9.02
CA GLY A 389 -30.49 25.21 9.66
C GLY A 389 -29.68 24.13 10.37
N THR A 390 -30.32 22.99 10.63
CA THR A 390 -29.73 21.86 11.34
C THR A 390 -29.28 20.82 10.32
N HIS A 391 -28.05 20.32 10.51
CA HIS A 391 -27.40 19.36 9.63
C HIS A 391 -26.86 18.16 10.40
N GLU A 392 -26.68 17.04 9.70
CA GLU A 392 -25.86 15.94 10.18
C GLU A 392 -24.40 16.31 9.92
N ILE A 393 -23.64 16.54 10.99
CA ILE A 393 -22.26 17.05 10.95
C ILE A 393 -21.33 15.97 11.46
N THR A 394 -20.47 15.47 10.57
CA THR A 394 -19.43 14.50 10.87
C THR A 394 -18.09 15.22 11.06
N GLY A 395 -17.25 14.76 11.97
CA GLY A 395 -15.94 15.35 12.15
C GLY A 395 -15.05 14.52 13.04
N ILE A 396 -13.80 14.96 13.16
CA ILE A 396 -12.84 14.36 14.08
C ILE A 396 -13.04 15.01 15.44
N ALA A 397 -13.45 14.23 16.43
CA ALA A 397 -13.50 14.69 17.81
C ALA A 397 -12.07 14.90 18.32
N GLY A 398 -11.80 16.03 18.97
CA GLY A 398 -10.46 16.39 19.40
C GLY A 398 -10.45 17.33 20.60
N ILE A 399 -9.25 17.57 21.13
CA ILE A 399 -9.03 18.45 22.28
C ILE A 399 -7.95 19.46 21.92
N ASN A 400 -8.20 20.74 22.12
CA ASN A 400 -7.17 21.78 22.00
C ASN A 400 -7.50 22.92 22.97
N GLY A 401 -7.09 22.76 24.22
CA GLY A 401 -7.51 23.62 25.33
C GLY A 401 -8.99 23.48 25.72
N GLY A 402 -9.72 22.58 25.04
CA GLY A 402 -11.14 22.27 25.26
C GLY A 402 -11.68 21.37 24.15
N PRO A 403 -12.93 20.87 24.29
CA PRO A 403 -13.54 19.96 23.33
C PRO A 403 -13.74 20.59 21.94
N GLN A 404 -13.44 19.81 20.91
CA GLN A 404 -13.63 20.18 19.51
C GLN A 404 -14.25 19.05 18.69
N LEU A 405 -14.99 19.42 17.65
CA LEU A 405 -15.40 18.53 16.56
C LEU A 405 -15.02 19.19 15.24
N ASN A 406 -13.93 18.72 14.63
CA ASN A 406 -13.34 19.37 13.47
C ASN A 406 -13.83 18.69 12.18
N ILE A 407 -14.60 19.42 11.36
CA ILE A 407 -15.01 18.97 10.03
C ILE A 407 -13.80 18.86 9.12
N ARG A 408 -13.78 17.92 8.19
CA ARG A 408 -12.61 17.65 7.34
C ARG A 408 -12.75 18.32 5.98
N ASN A 409 -13.95 18.29 5.43
CA ASN A 409 -14.33 18.88 4.15
C ASN A 409 -15.86 19.11 4.11
N LEU A 410 -16.39 19.66 3.02
CA LEU A 410 -17.84 19.94 2.92
C LEU A 410 -18.74 18.70 2.92
N LYS A 411 -18.24 17.50 2.58
CA LYS A 411 -19.06 16.26 2.58
C LYS A 411 -19.43 15.79 3.99
N ASP A 412 -18.76 16.36 4.99
CA ASP A 412 -19.05 16.11 6.40
C ASP A 412 -20.32 16.81 6.90
N VAL A 413 -20.91 17.74 6.12
CA VAL A 413 -22.12 18.48 6.49
C VAL A 413 -23.24 18.11 5.52
N LYS A 414 -24.26 17.38 6.00
CA LYS A 414 -25.36 16.84 5.17
C LYS A 414 -26.71 17.43 5.53
#